data_AF-A0A8K0TYG5-F1
#
_entry.id   AF-A0A8K0TYG5-F1
#
_cell.length_a   1.000
_cell.length_b   1.000
_cell.length_c   1.000
_cell.angle_alpha   90.00
_cell.angle_beta   90.00
_cell.angle_gamma   90.00
#
_symmetry.space_group_name_H-M   'P 1'
#
loop_
_entity.id
_entity.type
_entity.pdbx_description
1 polymer ?
#
loop_
_entity_poly.entity_id
_entity_poly.type
_entity_poly.pdbx_seq_one_letter_code
_entity_poly.pdbx_strand_id
1 'polypeptide(L)'
;MWHQSALHRLRNSWLRARSMTSNPKTFQESESLYSRAAKSELSSDFTTAFRLYLAAADAFLNLSRSQPHPTLQARCKANANKALERAEKIKKASQKPGGGVGLEPLANYWFGPVSCPS
;
A
#
# COMPACT_ATOMS: atom_id res chain seq x y z
N MET A 1 10.10 6.82 32.49
CA MET A 1 10.15 6.04 31.23
C MET A 1 8.79 6.09 30.52
N TRP A 2 8.44 7.20 29.86
CA TRP A 2 7.14 7.31 29.15
C TRP A 2 7.28 8.21 27.91
N HIS A 3 8.15 7.86 26.96
CA HIS A 3 8.35 8.64 25.72
C HIS A 3 8.25 7.82 24.42
N GLN A 4 7.65 6.63 24.47
CA GLN A 4 7.44 5.78 23.26
C GLN A 4 5.95 5.60 22.89
N SER A 5 5.00 6.16 23.65
CA SER A 5 3.57 5.83 23.54
C SER A 5 2.73 6.72 22.61
N ALA A 6 3.26 7.84 22.12
CA ALA A 6 2.50 8.78 21.28
C ALA A 6 2.51 8.40 19.79
N LEU A 7 3.64 7.91 19.29
CA LEU A 7 3.80 7.53 17.88
C LEU A 7 3.06 6.22 17.51
N HIS A 8 2.71 5.39 18.51
CA HIS A 8 1.95 4.16 18.27
C HIS A 8 0.45 4.43 18.02
N ARG A 9 -0.09 5.54 18.56
CA ARG A 9 -1.54 5.84 18.50
C ARG A 9 -1.95 6.49 17.17
N LEU A 10 -1.06 7.28 16.57
CA LEU A 10 -1.32 7.90 15.25
C LEU A 10 -1.29 6.87 14.11
N ARG A 11 -0.52 5.78 14.24
CA ARG A 11 -0.52 4.67 13.28
C ARG A 11 -1.83 3.88 13.27
N ASN A 12 -2.56 3.87 14.40
CA ASN A 12 -3.83 3.15 14.54
C ASN A 12 -5.05 3.94 14.02
N SER A 13 -4.93 5.26 13.86
CA SER A 13 -6.04 6.12 13.44
C SER A 13 -6.41 5.97 11.95
N TRP A 14 -5.41 5.76 11.08
CA TRP A 14 -5.63 5.43 9.66
C TRP A 14 -6.24 4.03 9.43
N LEU A 15 -6.20 3.15 10.44
CA LEU A 15 -6.53 1.73 10.29
C LEU A 15 -8.00 1.39 10.60
N ARG A 16 -8.79 2.29 11.19
CA ARG A 16 -10.17 2.00 11.64
C ARG A 16 -11.26 2.58 10.74
N ALA A 17 -10.93 3.44 9.79
CA ALA A 17 -11.90 4.20 9.00
C ALA A 17 -12.31 3.56 7.64
N ARG A 18 -11.94 2.31 7.35
CA ARG A 18 -12.23 1.70 6.04
C ARG A 18 -12.71 0.26 6.16
N SER A 19 -13.81 0.05 6.87
CA SER A 19 -14.53 -1.22 6.88
C SER A 19 -15.85 -1.05 6.14
N MET A 20 -15.80 -1.04 4.81
CA MET A 20 -16.97 -1.27 3.97
C MET A 20 -16.48 -1.87 2.65
N THR A 21 -16.75 -3.16 2.47
CA THR A 21 -16.43 -4.01 1.29
C THR A 21 -15.00 -4.55 1.19
N SER A 22 -14.67 -5.61 1.93
CA SER A 22 -13.57 -6.49 1.55
C SER A 22 -13.96 -7.95 1.72
N ASN A 23 -14.18 -8.62 0.58
CA ASN A 23 -14.12 -10.08 0.50
C ASN A 23 -12.77 -10.52 1.13
N PRO A 24 -12.74 -11.49 2.07
CA PRO A 24 -11.49 -11.93 2.66
C PRO A 24 -10.57 -12.52 1.59
N LYS A 25 -9.64 -11.71 1.10
CA LYS A 25 -8.59 -12.15 0.18
C LYS A 25 -7.69 -13.11 0.92
N THR A 26 -7.38 -14.24 0.32
CA THR A 26 -6.45 -15.23 0.88
C THR A 26 -5.02 -14.69 0.89
N PHE A 27 -4.15 -15.33 1.68
CA PHE A 27 -2.73 -14.99 1.71
C PHE A 27 -2.10 -15.09 0.30
N GLN A 28 -2.46 -16.13 -0.44
CA GLN A 28 -1.98 -16.37 -1.81
C GLN A 28 -2.44 -15.28 -2.80
N GLU A 29 -3.68 -14.79 -2.69
CA GLU A 29 -4.15 -13.67 -3.52
C GLU A 29 -3.41 -12.37 -3.20
N SER A 30 -3.10 -12.16 -1.92
CA SER A 30 -2.32 -11.00 -1.47
C SER A 30 -0.89 -11.05 -2.01
N GLU A 31 -0.27 -12.24 -2.02
CA GLU A 31 1.03 -12.48 -2.68
C GLU A 31 0.96 -12.28 -4.19
N SER A 32 -0.12 -12.74 -4.85
CA SER A 32 -0.33 -12.52 -6.28
C SER A 32 -0.38 -11.03 -6.63
N LEU A 33 -1.07 -10.21 -5.83
CA LEU A 33 -1.07 -8.75 -6.00
C LEU A 33 0.34 -8.16 -5.86
N TYR A 34 1.10 -8.61 -4.87
CA TYR A 34 2.49 -8.19 -4.69
C TYR A 34 3.37 -8.58 -5.88
N SER A 35 3.27 -9.81 -6.36
CA SER A 35 4.03 -10.28 -7.53
C SER A 35 3.67 -9.51 -8.80
N ARG A 36 2.38 -9.18 -9.00
CA ARG A 36 1.94 -8.34 -10.12
C ARG A 36 2.46 -6.90 -10.01
N ALA A 37 2.52 -6.36 -8.79
CA ALA A 37 3.12 -5.06 -8.53
C ALA A 37 4.61 -5.05 -8.92
N ALA A 38 5.36 -6.06 -8.50
CA ALA A 38 6.77 -6.22 -8.84
C ALA A 38 7.00 -6.36 -10.36
N LYS A 39 6.15 -7.12 -11.07
CA LYS A 39 6.21 -7.20 -12.53
C LYS A 39 5.98 -5.84 -13.20
N SER A 40 5.00 -5.08 -12.72
CA SER A 40 4.71 -3.73 -13.24
C SER A 40 5.86 -2.75 -12.95
N GLU A 41 6.52 -2.92 -11.80
CA GLU A 41 7.71 -2.14 -11.45
C GLU A 41 8.88 -2.44 -12.38
N LEU A 42 9.11 -3.72 -12.72
CA LEU A 42 10.14 -4.13 -13.68
C LEU A 42 9.86 -3.65 -15.11
N SER A 43 8.58 -3.48 -15.48
CA SER A 43 8.18 -2.91 -16.76
C SER A 43 8.13 -1.37 -16.76
N SER A 44 8.63 -0.72 -15.71
CA SER A 44 8.58 0.73 -15.52
C SER A 44 7.17 1.34 -15.48
N ASP A 45 6.12 0.52 -15.30
CA ASP A 45 4.76 1.00 -15.04
C ASP A 45 4.61 1.25 -13.54
N PHE A 46 5.23 2.33 -13.09
CA PHE A 46 5.29 2.69 -11.68
C PHE A 46 3.94 3.12 -11.11
N THR A 47 3.04 3.66 -11.94
CA THR A 47 1.68 4.02 -11.53
C THR A 47 0.89 2.76 -11.17
N THR A 48 0.90 1.75 -12.04
CA THR A 48 0.24 0.47 -11.78
C THR A 48 0.92 -0.29 -10.65
N ALA A 49 2.26 -0.30 -10.62
CA ALA A 49 3.02 -0.92 -9.54
C ALA A 49 2.66 -0.33 -8.18
N PHE A 50 2.62 1.00 -8.06
CA PHE A 50 2.26 1.69 -6.83
C PHE A 50 0.85 1.31 -6.35
N ARG A 51 -0.14 1.34 -7.24
CA ARG A 51 -1.52 0.96 -6.90
C ARG A 51 -1.62 -0.50 -6.46
N LEU A 52 -0.91 -1.40 -7.14
CA LEU A 52 -0.89 -2.82 -6.80
C LEU A 52 -0.18 -3.10 -5.47
N TYR A 53 0.91 -2.39 -5.17
CA TYR A 53 1.57 -2.48 -3.87
C TYR A 53 0.66 -2.01 -2.72
N LEU A 54 -0.08 -0.90 -2.91
CA LEU A 54 -1.07 -0.46 -1.92
C LEU A 54 -2.19 -1.50 -1.74
N ALA A 55 -2.69 -2.07 -2.83
CA ALA A 55 -3.73 -3.10 -2.78
C ALA A 55 -3.24 -4.39 -2.09
N ALA A 56 -1.98 -4.79 -2.31
CA ALA A 56 -1.36 -5.92 -1.61
C ALA A 56 -1.21 -5.63 -0.11
N ALA A 57 -0.74 -4.44 0.26
CA ALA A 57 -0.61 -4.04 1.66
C ALA A 57 -1.95 -4.07 2.40
N ASP A 58 -3.01 -3.50 1.80
CA ASP A 58 -4.36 -3.52 2.34
C ASP A 58 -4.87 -4.96 2.53
N ALA A 59 -4.69 -5.83 1.52
CA ALA A 59 -5.08 -7.24 1.61
C ALA A 59 -4.37 -7.98 2.75
N PHE A 60 -3.05 -7.81 2.89
CA PHE A 60 -2.29 -8.39 4.01
C PHE A 60 -2.71 -7.83 5.37
N LEU A 61 -3.04 -6.54 5.49
CA LEU A 61 -3.53 -5.96 6.74
C LEU A 61 -4.91 -6.48 7.12
N ASN A 62 -5.81 -6.64 6.15
CA ASN A 62 -7.13 -7.22 6.39
C ASN A 62 -7.04 -8.69 6.81
N LEU A 63 -6.16 -9.45 6.17
CA LEU A 63 -5.82 -10.82 6.60
C LEU A 63 -5.28 -10.85 8.02
N SER A 64 -4.32 -9.98 8.35
CA SER A 64 -3.75 -9.90 9.69
C SER A 64 -4.81 -9.67 10.78
N ARG A 65 -5.90 -8.95 10.48
CA ARG A 65 -6.97 -8.69 11.45
C ARG A 65 -7.89 -9.89 11.67
N SER A 66 -8.03 -10.71 10.62
CA SER A 66 -8.93 -11.87 10.61
C SER A 66 -8.22 -13.18 10.97
N GLN A 67 -6.88 -13.17 11.08
CA GLN A 67 -6.08 -14.36 11.36
C GLN A 67 -5.84 -14.56 12.88
N PRO A 68 -6.30 -15.68 13.46
CA PRO A 68 -6.12 -15.98 14.88
C PRO A 68 -4.69 -16.46 15.20
N HIS A 69 -3.97 -16.99 14.20
CA HIS A 69 -2.63 -17.54 14.42
C HIS A 69 -1.57 -16.43 14.46
N PRO A 70 -0.83 -16.24 15.58
CA PRO A 70 0.08 -15.11 15.76
C PRO A 70 1.22 -15.09 14.72
N THR A 71 1.74 -16.24 14.32
CA THR A 71 2.79 -16.34 13.30
C THR A 71 2.30 -15.89 11.92
N LEU A 72 1.08 -16.26 11.52
CA LEU A 72 0.51 -15.84 10.24
C LEU A 72 0.16 -14.35 10.26
N GLN A 73 -0.33 -13.86 11.41
CA GLN A 73 -0.54 -12.44 11.63
C GLN A 73 0.75 -11.64 11.45
N ALA A 74 1.85 -12.06 12.08
CA ALA A 74 3.15 -11.40 11.96
C ALA A 74 3.67 -11.43 10.51
N ARG A 75 3.53 -12.57 9.81
CA ARG A 75 3.87 -12.69 8.39
C ARG A 75 3.08 -11.73 7.51
N CYS A 76 1.77 -11.63 7.73
CA CYS A 76 0.92 -10.68 7.00
C CYS A 76 1.38 -9.24 7.23
N LYS A 77 1.64 -8.85 8.49
CA LYS A 77 2.16 -7.51 8.82
C LYS A 77 3.51 -7.24 8.16
N ALA A 78 4.42 -8.21 8.16
CA ALA A 78 5.73 -8.08 7.52
C ALA A 78 5.60 -7.88 6.01
N ASN A 79 4.74 -8.64 5.33
CA ASN A 79 4.49 -8.48 3.89
C ASN A 79 3.79 -7.17 3.56
N ALA A 80 2.85 -6.71 4.40
CA ALA A 80 2.23 -5.40 4.24
C ALA A 80 3.28 -4.27 4.32
N ASN A 81 4.19 -4.32 5.29
CA ASN A 81 5.25 -3.33 5.43
C ASN A 81 6.15 -3.30 4.19
N LYS A 82 6.60 -4.48 3.70
CA LYS A 82 7.41 -4.56 2.47
C LYS A 82 6.71 -3.90 1.29
N ALA A 83 5.41 -4.17 1.10
CA ALA A 83 4.64 -3.57 0.02
C ALA A 83 4.56 -2.04 0.14
N LEU A 84 4.37 -1.51 1.36
CA LEU A 84 4.36 -0.06 1.62
C LEU A 84 5.72 0.58 1.36
N GLU A 85 6.82 -0.03 1.81
CA GLU A 85 8.17 0.47 1.55
C GLU A 85 8.45 0.63 0.04
N ARG A 86 7.97 -0.32 -0.78
CA ARG A 86 8.08 -0.24 -2.24
C ARG A 86 7.22 0.88 -2.81
N ALA A 87 5.98 1.00 -2.37
CA ALA A 87 5.09 2.09 -2.77
C ALA A 87 5.70 3.47 -2.44
N GLU A 88 6.27 3.63 -1.24
CA GLU A 88 6.95 4.88 -0.85
C GLU A 88 8.17 5.19 -1.70
N LYS A 89 8.98 4.17 -2.06
CA LYS A 89 10.12 4.36 -2.96
C LYS A 89 9.68 4.85 -4.33
N ILE A 90 8.62 4.27 -4.88
CA ILE A 90 8.04 4.69 -6.16
C ILE A 90 7.56 6.15 -6.06
N LYS A 91 6.80 6.49 -5.01
CA LYS A 91 6.32 7.85 -4.79
C LYS A 91 7.46 8.86 -4.68
N LYS A 92 8.52 8.55 -3.94
CA LYS A 92 9.70 9.41 -3.78
C LYS A 92 10.44 9.60 -5.11
N ALA A 93 10.54 8.56 -5.93
CA ALA A 93 11.11 8.66 -7.27
C ALA A 93 10.29 9.60 -8.17
N SER A 94 8.96 9.58 -8.05
CA SER A 94 8.07 10.48 -8.80
C SER A 94 8.06 11.94 -8.30
N GLN A 95 8.60 12.24 -7.12
CA GLN A 95 8.54 13.57 -6.50
C GLN A 95 9.80 14.43 -6.69
N LYS A 96 10.85 13.94 -7.36
CA LYS A 96 12.11 14.68 -7.50
C LYS A 96 12.12 15.48 -8.82
N PRO A 97 11.93 16.82 -8.79
CA PRO A 97 12.06 17.63 -9.99
C PRO A 97 13.55 17.75 -10.34
N GLY A 98 13.98 17.16 -11.46
CA GLY A 98 15.32 17.39 -12.00
C GLY A 98 16.28 16.20 -12.07
N GLY A 99 15.82 14.96 -11.86
CA GLY A 99 16.62 13.76 -12.15
C GLY A 99 15.97 12.94 -13.25
N GLY A 100 16.49 13.04 -14.48
CA GLY A 100 15.94 12.39 -15.68
C GLY A 100 15.76 10.87 -15.54
N VAL A 101 14.54 10.47 -15.19
CA VAL A 101 13.87 9.27 -15.69
C VAL A 101 12.47 9.73 -16.04
N GLY A 102 12.09 9.59 -17.31
CA GLY A 102 10.86 10.13 -17.89
C GLY A 102 9.59 9.47 -17.33
N LEU A 103 9.24 9.82 -16.09
CA LEU A 103 7.91 9.61 -15.55
C LEU A 103 7.25 10.98 -15.48
N GLU A 104 6.46 11.21 -16.53
CA GLU A 104 5.47 12.27 -16.66
C GLU A 104 4.85 12.67 -15.31
N PRO A 105 4.71 13.98 -15.02
CA PRO A 105 4.30 14.46 -13.71
C PRO A 105 2.80 14.23 -13.47
N LEU A 106 2.43 13.00 -13.08
CA LEU A 106 1.08 12.65 -12.62
C LEU A 106 0.76 13.17 -11.20
N ALA A 107 1.63 14.00 -10.61
CA ALA A 107 1.38 14.62 -9.31
C ALA A 107 0.11 15.49 -9.27
N ASN A 108 -0.40 15.92 -10.44
CA ASN A 108 -1.59 16.75 -10.53
C ASN A 108 -2.91 15.96 -10.68
N TYR A 109 -2.90 14.63 -10.78
CA TYR A 109 -4.11 13.82 -10.98
C TYR A 109 -4.52 12.93 -9.79
N TRP A 110 -3.76 12.91 -8.70
CA TRP A 110 -4.10 12.02 -7.56
C TRP A 110 -5.15 12.58 -6.57
N PHE A 111 -5.38 13.89 -6.57
CA PHE A 111 -6.40 14.59 -5.77
C PHE A 111 -7.28 15.50 -6.63
N GLY A 112 -7.72 15.04 -7.81
CA GLY A 112 -8.75 15.72 -8.59
C GLY A 112 -10.16 15.39 -8.06
N PRO A 113 -11.12 16.34 -8.08
CA PRO A 113 -12.45 16.13 -7.53
C PRO A 113 -13.17 15.02 -8.29
N VAL A 114 -13.77 14.10 -7.54
CA VAL A 114 -14.64 13.04 -8.04
C VAL A 114 -15.85 13.72 -8.70
N SER A 115 -15.80 13.90 -10.01
CA SER A 115 -16.96 14.35 -10.78
C SER A 115 -17.86 13.13 -10.99
N CYS A 116 -18.92 13.04 -10.18
CA CYS A 116 -20.01 12.10 -10.40
C CYS A 116 -20.74 12.47 -11.71
N PRO A 117 -21.04 11.53 -12.61
CA PRO A 117 -21.95 11.81 -13.72
C PRO A 117 -23.41 11.88 -13.23
N SER A 118 -24.13 12.83 -13.82
CA SER A 118 -25.50 13.28 -13.52
C SER A 118 -26.59 12.21 -13.61
#